data_AF-A0A3G1Q0F9-F1
#
_entry.id   AF-A0A3G1Q0F9-F1
#
_cell.length_a   1.000
_cell.length_b   1.000
_cell.length_c   1.000
_cell.angle_alpha   90.00
_cell.angle_beta   90.00
_cell.angle_gamma   90.00
#
_symmetry.space_group_name_H-M   'P 1'
#
loop_
_entity.id
_entity.type
_entity.pdbx_description
1 polymer ?
#
loop_
_entity_poly.entity_id
_entity_poly.type
_entity_poly.pdbx_seq_one_letter_code
_entity_poly.pdbx_strand_id
1 'polypeptide(L)'
;RVLKTDTTKTVEDMATALTTSTSTTTGVDTATAATRDNAAYGKHIHDAEWATNAAYLALNIWDRFDVFCTLGASSGYFKAGSDAFSVVGLFGTNATSVISINDKRPNVFLTQGVVE
;
A
#
# COMPACT_ATOMS: atom_id res chain seq x y z
N ARG A 1 15.40 3.42 -13.61
CA ARG A 1 16.30 2.84 -12.56
C ARG A 1 15.39 2.05 -11.62
N VAL A 2 15.80 0.87 -11.15
CA VAL A 2 14.92 -0.02 -10.35
C VAL A 2 15.18 0.22 -8.87
N LEU A 3 14.17 0.66 -8.11
CA LEU A 3 14.28 0.75 -6.64
C LEU A 3 13.72 -0.52 -6.01
N LYS A 4 14.49 -1.13 -5.11
CA LYS A 4 14.05 -2.30 -4.35
C LYS A 4 13.16 -1.85 -3.19
N THR A 5 12.02 -2.52 -3.01
CA THR A 5 11.19 -2.35 -1.83
C THR A 5 11.66 -3.33 -0.76
N ASP A 6 11.76 -2.85 0.48
CA ASP A 6 12.02 -3.70 1.64
C ASP A 6 10.76 -3.74 2.51
N THR A 7 9.95 -4.77 2.29
CA THR A 7 8.71 -5.01 3.04
C THR A 7 8.75 -6.40 3.66
N THR A 8 7.95 -6.63 4.69
CA THR A 8 7.79 -7.97 5.26
C THR A 8 7.17 -8.93 4.25
N LYS A 9 7.50 -10.22 4.35
CA LYS A 9 6.94 -11.27 3.48
C LYS A 9 5.44 -11.44 3.66
N THR A 10 4.97 -11.26 4.88
CA THR A 10 3.57 -11.43 5.26
C THR A 10 3.09 -10.21 6.05
N VAL A 11 1.77 -10.01 6.03
CA VAL A 11 1.03 -9.08 6.89
C VAL A 11 0.15 -9.91 7.82
N GLU A 12 0.31 -9.76 9.12
CA GLU A 12 -0.37 -10.59 10.13
C GLU A 12 -1.74 -10.06 10.55
N ASP A 13 -2.01 -8.78 10.32
CA ASP A 13 -3.16 -8.05 10.88
C ASP A 13 -4.28 -7.75 9.85
N MET A 14 -4.32 -8.51 8.76
CA MET A 14 -5.37 -8.43 7.73
C MET A 14 -6.52 -9.40 8.05
N ALA A 15 -7.69 -9.20 7.48
CA ALA A 15 -8.71 -10.25 7.37
C ALA A 15 -8.46 -11.14 6.14
N THR A 16 -9.16 -12.27 6.08
CA THR A 16 -9.14 -13.19 4.93
C THR A 16 -9.49 -12.49 3.63
N ALA A 17 -8.96 -13.00 2.51
CA ALA A 17 -9.24 -12.43 1.19
C ALA A 17 -10.71 -12.48 0.86
N LEU A 18 -11.22 -11.39 0.27
CA LEU A 18 -12.56 -11.38 -0.29
C LEU A 18 -12.67 -12.44 -1.40
N THR A 19 -13.64 -13.34 -1.29
CA THR A 19 -13.92 -14.35 -2.32
C THR A 19 -15.15 -13.95 -3.13
N THR A 20 -15.19 -14.35 -4.40
CA THR A 20 -16.27 -14.01 -5.36
C THR A 20 -17.65 -14.54 -4.97
N SER A 21 -17.75 -15.39 -3.93
CA SER A 21 -19.00 -15.96 -3.41
C SER A 21 -19.69 -15.11 -2.33
N THR A 22 -19.13 -13.97 -1.96
CA THR A 22 -19.68 -13.16 -0.87
C THR A 22 -20.87 -12.34 -1.37
N SER A 23 -22.07 -12.67 -0.86
CA SER A 23 -23.31 -12.01 -1.23
C SER A 23 -23.23 -10.52 -0.90
N THR A 24 -23.52 -9.67 -1.88
CA THR A 24 -23.56 -8.21 -1.75
C THR A 24 -24.58 -7.71 -0.72
N THR A 25 -25.49 -8.58 -0.28
CA THR A 25 -26.59 -8.26 0.64
C THR A 25 -26.27 -8.42 2.13
N THR A 26 -25.26 -9.21 2.51
CA THR A 26 -24.93 -9.46 3.94
C THR A 26 -23.52 -9.02 4.33
N GLY A 27 -22.64 -8.72 3.36
CA GLY A 27 -21.24 -8.38 3.62
C GLY A 27 -20.44 -9.53 4.26
N VAL A 28 -19.18 -9.28 4.56
CA VAL A 28 -18.24 -10.23 5.18
C VAL A 28 -17.81 -9.70 6.54
N ASP A 29 -17.76 -10.57 7.54
CA ASP A 29 -17.11 -10.22 8.80
C ASP A 29 -15.59 -10.26 8.63
N THR A 30 -14.95 -9.13 8.89
CA THR A 30 -13.49 -8.95 8.78
C THR A 30 -12.85 -8.64 10.14
N ALA A 31 -13.48 -9.04 11.26
CA ALA A 31 -12.92 -8.84 12.60
C ALA A 31 -11.74 -9.77 12.92
N THR A 32 -11.77 -11.00 12.38
CA THR A 32 -10.73 -12.00 12.64
C THR A 32 -9.50 -11.75 11.77
N ALA A 33 -8.33 -11.68 12.43
CA ALA A 33 -7.05 -11.58 11.74
C ALA A 33 -6.67 -12.89 11.04
N ALA A 34 -5.96 -12.75 9.93
CA ALA A 34 -5.42 -13.81 9.11
C ALA A 34 -4.10 -13.34 8.51
N THR A 35 -3.09 -14.20 8.56
CA THR A 35 -1.80 -13.93 7.90
C THR A 35 -1.97 -13.98 6.39
N ARG A 36 -1.42 -12.97 5.70
CA ARG A 36 -1.48 -12.87 4.24
C ARG A 36 -0.13 -12.57 3.64
N ASP A 37 0.14 -13.15 2.48
CA ASP A 37 1.31 -12.78 1.68
C ASP A 37 1.22 -11.29 1.31
N ASN A 38 2.32 -10.57 1.54
CA ASN A 38 2.40 -9.16 1.23
C ASN A 38 2.59 -8.99 -0.28
N ALA A 39 1.65 -8.30 -0.94
CA ALA A 39 1.68 -8.09 -2.37
C ALA A 39 2.95 -7.38 -2.88
N ALA A 40 3.55 -6.52 -2.05
CA ALA A 40 4.75 -5.76 -2.36
C ALA A 40 6.06 -6.51 -2.09
N TYR A 41 6.00 -7.70 -1.47
CA TYR A 41 7.21 -8.45 -1.12
C TYR A 41 7.98 -8.91 -2.36
N GLY A 42 9.26 -8.55 -2.42
CA GLY A 42 10.15 -8.89 -3.54
C GLY A 42 9.77 -8.17 -4.84
N LYS A 43 8.88 -7.17 -4.78
CA LYS A 43 8.58 -6.30 -5.91
C LYS A 43 9.60 -5.19 -6.00
N HIS A 44 9.70 -4.61 -7.18
CA HIS A 44 10.53 -3.44 -7.39
C HIS A 44 9.69 -2.31 -7.94
N ILE A 45 10.04 -1.10 -7.56
CA ILE A 45 9.47 0.10 -8.16
C ILE A 45 10.18 0.31 -9.50
N HIS A 46 9.43 0.05 -10.57
CA HIS A 46 9.81 0.37 -11.94
C HIS A 46 9.20 1.70 -12.34
N ASP A 47 9.95 2.47 -13.14
CA ASP A 47 9.49 3.75 -13.73
C ASP A 47 8.90 4.74 -12.72
N ALA A 48 9.44 4.75 -11.49
CA ALA A 48 9.08 5.76 -10.51
C ALA A 48 9.57 7.14 -10.94
N GLU A 49 8.66 8.09 -10.85
CA GLU A 49 8.97 9.51 -10.94
C GLU A 49 8.89 10.13 -9.55
N TRP A 50 9.96 10.83 -9.15
CA TRP A 50 9.94 11.64 -7.94
C TRP A 50 9.68 13.09 -8.33
N ALA A 51 8.50 13.58 -7.99
CA ALA A 51 8.16 14.99 -8.11
C ALA A 51 8.54 15.71 -6.81
N THR A 52 9.29 16.80 -6.91
CA THR A 52 9.63 17.69 -5.79
C THR A 52 9.58 19.14 -6.25
N ASN A 53 9.42 20.08 -5.31
CA ASN A 53 9.59 21.50 -5.61
C ASN A 53 11.05 21.89 -5.91
N ALA A 54 12.02 21.00 -5.63
CA ALA A 54 13.41 21.19 -5.97
C ALA A 54 13.65 20.90 -7.47
N ALA A 55 14.33 21.82 -8.15
CA ALA A 55 14.34 21.91 -9.61
C ALA A 55 14.77 20.64 -10.37
N TYR A 56 15.68 19.82 -9.83
CA TYR A 56 16.21 18.61 -10.49
C TYR A 56 17.20 17.87 -9.57
N LEU A 57 17.20 16.53 -9.59
CA LEU A 57 18.23 15.69 -8.95
C LEU A 57 18.86 14.76 -10.01
N ALA A 58 20.12 15.01 -10.37
CA ALA A 58 20.92 14.07 -11.16
C ALA A 58 21.61 13.07 -10.24
N LEU A 59 21.47 11.77 -10.53
CA LEU A 59 22.17 10.71 -9.82
C LEU A 59 22.96 9.86 -10.80
N ASN A 60 24.22 9.60 -10.48
CA ASN A 60 25.06 8.63 -11.18
C ASN A 60 24.78 7.20 -10.71
N ILE A 61 25.30 6.22 -11.46
CA ILE A 61 25.25 4.81 -11.05
C ILE A 61 26.03 4.67 -9.73
N TRP A 62 25.43 3.98 -8.75
CA TRP A 62 25.90 3.80 -7.37
C TRP A 62 25.65 4.94 -6.39
N ASP A 63 25.08 6.07 -6.82
CA ASP A 63 24.63 7.09 -5.88
C ASP A 63 23.47 6.59 -5.02
N ARG A 64 23.56 6.86 -3.72
CA ARG A 64 22.51 6.70 -2.72
C ARG A 64 22.09 8.10 -2.26
N PHE A 65 20.79 8.31 -2.11
CA PHE A 65 20.25 9.54 -1.54
C PHE A 65 19.21 9.18 -0.49
N ASP A 66 19.20 9.94 0.61
CA ASP A 66 18.17 9.86 1.64
C ASP A 66 17.38 11.17 1.62
N VAL A 67 16.06 11.08 1.74
CA VAL A 67 15.17 12.25 1.77
C VAL A 67 14.78 12.52 3.21
N PHE A 68 15.23 13.66 3.73
CA PHE A 68 14.83 14.14 5.05
C PHE A 68 13.79 15.24 4.88
N CYS A 69 12.56 14.97 5.31
CA CYS A 69 11.55 15.99 5.45
C CYS A 69 11.69 16.69 6.82
N THR A 70 12.19 17.92 6.82
CA THR A 70 12.00 18.82 7.96
C THR A 70 10.62 19.45 7.87
N LEU A 71 10.04 19.81 9.01
CA LEU A 71 8.71 20.42 9.08
C LEU A 71 8.72 21.76 8.31
N GLY A 72 8.29 21.75 7.04
CA GLY A 72 7.79 22.95 6.35
C GLY A 72 8.40 23.43 5.03
N ALA A 73 9.21 22.69 4.25
CA ALA A 73 9.71 23.28 2.99
C ALA A 73 9.86 22.38 1.75
N SER A 74 9.82 21.05 1.86
CA SER A 74 9.97 20.18 0.70
C SER A 74 8.85 19.14 0.68
N SER A 75 7.87 19.32 -0.21
CA SER A 75 6.96 18.25 -0.60
C SER A 75 7.60 17.49 -1.75
N GLY A 76 7.77 16.19 -1.53
CA GLY A 76 8.23 15.26 -2.53
C GLY A 76 7.34 14.02 -2.50
N TYR A 77 6.92 13.52 -3.65
CA TYR A 77 6.10 12.32 -3.72
C TYR A 77 6.56 11.40 -4.85
N PHE A 78 6.41 10.09 -4.64
CA PHE A 78 6.78 9.06 -5.61
C PHE A 78 5.53 8.61 -6.35
N LYS A 79 5.51 8.80 -7.67
CA LYS A 79 4.52 8.13 -8.52
C LYS A 79 5.02 6.76 -8.90
N ALA A 80 4.28 5.70 -8.56
CA ALA A 80 4.64 4.35 -8.98
C ALA A 80 3.45 3.39 -8.97
N GLY A 81 3.62 2.23 -9.60
CA GLY A 81 2.64 1.16 -9.58
C GLY A 81 2.32 0.71 -8.16
N SER A 82 1.02 0.54 -7.86
CA SER A 82 0.55 0.20 -6.51
C SER A 82 0.95 -1.20 -6.06
N ASP A 83 1.39 -2.07 -6.98
CA ASP A 83 1.90 -3.41 -6.69
C ASP A 83 3.26 -3.40 -5.98
N ALA A 84 4.02 -2.31 -6.09
CA ALA A 84 5.24 -2.09 -5.31
C ALA A 84 4.97 -1.47 -3.93
N PHE A 85 3.73 -1.15 -3.59
CA PHE A 85 3.33 -0.63 -2.29
C PHE A 85 2.40 -1.61 -1.57
N SER A 86 2.54 -1.75 -0.26
CA SER A 86 1.62 -2.55 0.55
C SER A 86 0.33 -1.76 0.85
N VAL A 87 -0.38 -1.32 -0.18
CA VAL A 87 -1.63 -0.58 -0.03
C VAL A 87 -2.77 -1.56 0.25
N VAL A 88 -3.40 -1.41 1.41
CA VAL A 88 -4.48 -2.29 1.87
C VAL A 88 -5.79 -1.53 1.99
N GLY A 89 -6.90 -2.22 1.74
CA GLY A 89 -8.24 -1.66 1.82
C GLY A 89 -9.22 -2.64 2.46
N LEU A 90 -10.30 -2.08 3.00
CA LEU A 90 -11.45 -2.84 3.50
C LEU A 90 -12.61 -2.71 2.51
N PHE A 91 -13.01 -3.82 1.91
CA PHE A 91 -14.15 -3.89 0.99
C PHE A 91 -15.19 -4.92 1.42
N GLY A 92 -16.46 -4.58 1.22
CA GLY A 92 -17.58 -5.51 1.40
C GLY A 92 -17.79 -5.99 2.85
N THR A 93 -17.46 -5.17 3.84
CA THR A 93 -17.69 -5.52 5.26
C THR A 93 -19.18 -5.54 5.62
N ASN A 94 -19.56 -6.36 6.59
CA ASN A 94 -20.91 -6.37 7.18
C ASN A 94 -21.12 -5.31 8.27
N ALA A 95 -20.11 -4.48 8.56
CA ALA A 95 -20.22 -3.38 9.51
C ALA A 95 -21.23 -2.33 9.01
N THR A 96 -22.23 -2.01 9.84
CA THR A 96 -23.33 -1.08 9.51
C THR A 96 -23.21 0.28 10.21
N SER A 97 -22.24 0.45 11.10
CA SER A 97 -21.94 1.71 11.77
C SER A 97 -20.44 1.99 11.82
N VAL A 98 -20.08 3.26 11.96
CA VAL A 98 -18.69 3.71 12.10
C VAL A 98 -18.02 3.04 13.31
N ILE A 99 -18.74 2.88 14.42
CA ILE A 99 -18.20 2.21 15.61
C ILE A 99 -17.85 0.75 15.29
N SER A 100 -18.73 0.04 14.57
CA SER A 100 -18.47 -1.35 14.18
C SER A 100 -17.40 -1.53 13.11
N ILE A 101 -16.98 -0.45 12.43
CA ILE A 101 -15.92 -0.48 11.41
C ILE A 101 -14.53 -0.46 12.04
N ASN A 102 -14.39 0.12 13.24
CA ASN A 102 -13.10 0.23 13.93
C ASN A 102 -12.57 -1.14 14.37
N ASP A 103 -13.47 -2.11 14.57
CA ASP A 103 -13.12 -3.49 14.90
C ASP A 103 -12.90 -4.35 13.64
N LYS A 104 -12.91 -3.76 12.44
CA LYS A 104 -12.72 -4.45 11.17
C LYS A 104 -11.33 -4.24 10.61
N ARG A 105 -10.84 -5.27 9.93
CA ARG A 105 -9.49 -5.33 9.37
C ARG A 105 -9.54 -5.25 7.84
N PRO A 106 -8.54 -4.64 7.19
CA PRO A 106 -8.42 -4.66 5.73
C PRO A 106 -8.41 -6.09 5.18
N ASN A 107 -9.05 -6.31 4.02
CA ASN A 107 -9.21 -7.64 3.42
C ASN A 107 -8.76 -7.71 1.94
N VAL A 108 -8.23 -6.62 1.40
CA VAL A 108 -7.79 -6.51 0.00
C VAL A 108 -6.45 -5.77 -0.09
N PHE A 109 -5.58 -6.23 -1.00
CA PHE A 109 -4.42 -5.47 -1.48
C PHE A 109 -4.78 -4.77 -2.79
N LEU A 110 -4.43 -3.50 -2.91
CA LEU A 110 -4.67 -2.69 -4.11
C LEU A 110 -3.45 -2.77 -5.04
N THR A 111 -3.47 -3.69 -6.01
CA THR A 111 -2.33 -3.97 -6.89
C THR A 111 -2.48 -3.44 -8.31
N GLN A 112 -3.63 -2.84 -8.65
CA GLN A 112 -3.95 -2.34 -9.99
C GLN A 112 -4.27 -0.84 -9.98
N GLY A 113 -3.34 -0.04 -9.47
CA GLY A 113 -3.45 1.41 -9.46
C GLY A 113 -2.09 2.10 -9.60
N VAL A 114 -2.15 3.42 -9.71
CA VAL A 114 -0.98 4.29 -9.53
C VAL A 114 -1.12 4.91 -8.16
N VAL A 115 -0.05 4.83 -7.36
CA VAL A 115 0.08 5.56 -6.10
C VAL A 115 0.82 6.85 -6.41
N GLU A 116 0.28 7.97 -5.96
CA GLU A 116 0.90 9.31 -6.02
C GLU A 116 0.99 9.91 -4.61
#